data_AF-A0AAE3QT92-F1
#
_entry.id   AF-A0AAE3QT92-F1
#
_cell.length_a   1.000
_cell.length_b   1.000
_cell.length_c   1.000
_cell.angle_alpha   90.00
_cell.angle_beta   90.00
_cell.angle_gamma   90.00
#
_symmetry.space_group_name_H-M   'P 1'
#
loop_
_entity.id
_entity.type
_entity.pdbx_description
1 polymer ?
#
loop_
_entity_poly.entity_id
_entity_poly.type
_entity_poly.pdbx_seq_one_letter_code
_entity_poly.pdbx_strand_id
1 'polypeptide(L)'
;MKAYTFFHPNFCRNLVGLFLFLCGSFSWAQSLQMAQSNGLVAYSETIEVPGVSKAQLIERAQNWLNSNKNTISFISEEMGMVSMGSEVPFTSEYTNKKASTDGRVVYVATLLIKDGIFMYEFNNFYHEANPKLPHPVDLGFVTVSGVENKELNKEWKQKDMESMRKQVDVSIQKNIDALKKALLNENLSFNFSVNGN
;
A
#
# COMPACT_ATOMS: atom_id res chain seq x y z
N MET A 1 -1.28 21.31 78.61
CA MET A 1 -0.81 21.57 77.23
C MET A 1 -1.79 20.93 76.27
N LYS A 2 -2.50 21.73 75.46
CA LYS A 2 -3.44 21.22 74.45
C LYS A 2 -2.78 21.39 73.08
N ALA A 3 -2.52 20.27 72.40
CA ALA A 3 -2.02 20.27 71.04
C ALA A 3 -3.21 20.31 70.08
N TYR A 4 -3.25 21.32 69.21
CA TYR A 4 -4.22 21.43 68.12
C TYR A 4 -3.57 20.93 66.84
N THR A 5 -4.08 19.83 66.28
CA THR A 5 -3.73 19.36 64.94
C THR A 5 -4.79 19.84 63.95
N PHE A 6 -4.39 20.76 63.07
CA PHE A 6 -5.19 21.28 61.97
C PHE A 6 -5.08 20.30 60.79
N PHE A 7 -6.17 19.61 60.46
CA PHE A 7 -6.24 18.73 59.28
C PHE A 7 -7.16 19.41 58.25
N HIS A 8 -6.61 19.82 57.10
CA HIS A 8 -7.36 20.44 56.01
C HIS A 8 -7.82 19.38 55.01
N PRO A 9 -9.13 19.14 54.82
CA PRO A 9 -9.62 18.06 53.98
C PRO A 9 -10.13 18.60 52.64
N ASN A 10 -9.27 19.08 51.73
CA ASN A 10 -9.77 19.52 50.40
C ASN A 10 -8.77 19.48 49.22
N PHE A 11 -7.60 18.85 49.35
CA PHE A 11 -6.56 18.95 48.31
C PHE A 11 -6.49 17.80 47.29
N CYS A 12 -7.46 16.87 47.27
CA CYS A 12 -7.39 15.66 46.43
C CYS A 12 -8.59 15.45 45.49
N ARG A 13 -9.20 16.52 44.94
CA ARG A 13 -10.38 16.36 44.06
C ARG A 13 -10.23 16.78 42.60
N ASN A 14 -9.13 17.45 42.21
CA ASN A 14 -8.99 18.01 40.85
C ASN A 14 -7.88 17.41 40.00
N LEU A 15 -7.18 16.35 40.43
CA LEU A 15 -6.04 15.80 39.68
C LEU A 15 -6.35 14.50 38.90
N VAL A 16 -7.59 13.99 38.95
CA VAL A 16 -7.97 12.71 38.30
C VAL A 16 -8.69 12.92 36.96
N GLY A 17 -9.12 14.14 36.64
CA GLY A 17 -9.87 14.44 35.40
C GLY A 17 -9.03 14.68 34.15
N LEU A 18 -7.71 14.80 34.26
CA LEU A 18 -6.82 15.25 33.17
C LEU A 18 -5.92 14.13 32.59
N PHE A 19 -6.26 12.85 32.82
CA PHE A 19 -5.46 11.72 32.30
C PHE A 19 -6.23 10.77 31.35
N LEU A 20 -7.49 11.09 31.03
CA LEU A 20 -8.35 10.24 30.19
C LEU A 20 -8.58 10.77 28.76
N PHE A 21 -7.82 11.78 28.32
CA PHE A 21 -7.95 12.38 26.99
C PHE A 21 -6.69 12.29 26.12
N LEU A 22 -5.79 11.36 26.42
CA LEU A 22 -4.54 11.10 25.67
C LEU A 22 -4.37 9.63 25.26
N CYS A 23 -5.46 8.86 25.20
CA CYS A 23 -5.50 7.59 24.47
C CYS A 23 -6.18 7.79 23.11
N GLY A 24 -5.90 8.92 22.45
CA GLY A 24 -6.27 9.17 21.06
C GLY A 24 -5.45 8.25 20.16
N SER A 25 -5.92 7.01 20.07
CA SER A 25 -5.90 6.09 18.94
C SER A 25 -4.93 6.43 17.80
N PHE A 26 -3.63 6.42 18.08
CA PHE A 26 -2.68 6.09 17.02
C PHE A 26 -2.76 4.58 16.82
N SER A 27 -3.84 4.11 16.18
CA SER A 27 -3.79 2.86 15.43
C SER A 27 -2.85 3.14 14.27
N TRP A 28 -1.56 2.88 14.47
CA TRP A 28 -0.63 2.68 13.37
C TRP A 28 -1.13 1.44 12.65
N ALA A 29 -2.01 1.65 11.65
CA ALA A 29 -2.37 0.61 10.70
C ALA A 29 -1.08 0.25 9.96
N GLN A 30 -0.39 -0.78 10.46
CA GLN A 30 0.67 -1.40 9.68
C GLN A 30 -0.02 -1.92 8.42
N SER A 31 0.46 -1.52 7.25
CA SER A 31 0.03 -2.10 5.98
C SER A 31 0.32 -3.60 6.05
N LEU A 32 -0.69 -4.40 6.40
CA LEU A 32 -0.53 -5.83 6.58
C LEU A 32 -0.51 -6.45 5.18
N GLN A 33 0.60 -7.08 4.84
CA GLN A 33 0.59 -8.09 3.79
C GLN A 33 -0.42 -9.15 4.23
N MET A 34 -1.53 -9.26 3.52
CA MET A 34 -2.54 -10.27 3.80
C MET A 34 -2.46 -11.35 2.74
N ALA A 35 -2.46 -12.61 3.19
CA ALA A 35 -2.80 -13.70 2.29
C ALA A 35 -4.28 -13.55 1.93
N GLN A 36 -4.59 -13.45 0.65
CA GLN A 36 -5.97 -13.64 0.20
C GLN A 36 -6.38 -15.10 0.48
N SER A 37 -7.69 -15.38 0.50
CA SER A 37 -8.23 -16.73 0.75
C SER A 37 -7.73 -17.79 -0.26
N ASN A 38 -7.21 -17.34 -1.40
CA ASN A 38 -6.61 -18.14 -2.47
C ASN A 38 -5.07 -18.25 -2.36
N GLY A 39 -4.46 -17.81 -1.26
CA GLY A 39 -3.01 -17.87 -1.04
C GLY A 39 -2.19 -16.82 -1.81
N LEU A 40 -2.84 -15.94 -2.59
CA LEU A 40 -2.16 -14.86 -3.30
C LEU A 40 -1.72 -13.76 -2.34
N VAL A 41 -0.60 -13.12 -2.68
CA VAL A 41 -0.13 -11.92 -1.99
C VAL A 41 -1.06 -10.76 -2.31
N ALA A 42 -1.52 -10.05 -1.27
CA ALA A 42 -2.19 -8.77 -1.42
C ALA A 42 -1.75 -7.76 -0.35
N TYR A 43 -1.83 -6.48 -0.71
CA TYR A 43 -1.55 -5.36 0.18
C TYR A 43 -2.77 -4.47 0.24
N SER A 44 -3.35 -4.31 1.42
CA SER A 44 -4.48 -3.40 1.60
C SER A 44 -4.44 -2.69 2.93
N GLU A 45 -5.04 -1.49 2.94
CA GLU A 45 -5.22 -0.68 4.15
C GLU A 45 -6.35 0.30 3.91
N THR A 46 -7.10 0.61 4.96
CA THR A 46 -8.08 1.70 4.99
C THR A 46 -7.51 2.86 5.78
N ILE A 47 -7.57 4.07 5.21
CA ILE A 47 -7.02 5.28 5.77
C ILE A 47 -8.09 6.37 5.84
N GLU A 48 -8.19 7.01 7.00
CA GLU A 48 -9.07 8.15 7.24
C GLU A 48 -8.35 9.47 6.92
N VAL A 49 -9.07 10.38 6.27
CA VAL A 49 -8.64 11.71 5.84
C VAL A 49 -9.76 12.72 6.16
N PRO A 50 -10.01 13.00 7.45
CA PRO A 50 -11.17 13.78 7.87
C PRO A 50 -11.19 15.17 7.22
N GLY A 51 -12.38 15.63 6.83
CA GLY A 51 -12.57 16.96 6.23
C GLY A 51 -12.29 17.05 4.72
N VAL A 52 -11.87 15.96 4.08
CA VAL A 52 -11.64 15.92 2.62
C VAL A 52 -12.81 15.21 1.92
N SER A 53 -13.37 15.83 0.89
CA SER A 53 -14.46 15.22 0.13
C SER A 53 -13.96 14.09 -0.78
N LYS A 54 -14.87 13.18 -1.14
CA LYS A 54 -14.63 12.12 -2.12
C LYS A 54 -14.07 12.67 -3.43
N ALA A 55 -14.62 13.79 -3.92
CA ALA A 55 -14.17 14.43 -5.16
C ALA A 55 -12.72 14.90 -5.08
N GLN A 56 -12.32 15.53 -3.97
CA GLN A 56 -10.94 15.95 -3.74
C GLN A 56 -9.97 14.76 -3.66
N LEU A 57 -10.38 13.66 -3.02
CA LEU A 57 -9.57 12.44 -2.96
C LEU A 57 -9.42 11.78 -4.33
N ILE A 58 -10.47 11.77 -5.15
CA ILE A 58 -10.40 11.28 -6.54
C ILE A 58 -9.43 12.13 -7.37
N GLU A 59 -9.50 13.46 -7.26
CA GLU A 59 -8.58 14.36 -7.95
C GLU A 59 -7.11 14.12 -7.53
N ARG A 60 -6.85 13.95 -6.22
CA ARG A 60 -5.52 13.59 -5.72
C ARG A 60 -5.05 12.23 -6.25
N ALA A 61 -5.94 11.25 -6.32
CA ALA A 61 -5.65 9.93 -6.88
C ALA A 61 -5.34 10.02 -8.39
N GLN A 62 -6.09 10.82 -9.16
CA GLN A 62 -5.81 11.10 -10.57
C GLN A 62 -4.43 11.74 -10.75
N ASN A 63 -4.09 12.72 -9.94
CA ASN A 63 -2.77 13.37 -9.97
C ASN A 63 -1.64 12.37 -9.66
N TRP A 64 -1.84 11.50 -8.68
CA TRP A 64 -0.91 10.41 -8.40
C TRP A 64 -0.78 9.45 -9.58
N LEU A 65 -1.88 9.02 -10.20
CA LEU A 65 -1.85 8.16 -11.40
C LEU A 65 -1.09 8.82 -12.55
N ASN A 66 -1.35 10.09 -12.82
CA ASN A 66 -0.69 10.85 -13.89
C ASN A 66 0.82 10.97 -13.69
N SER A 67 1.29 10.94 -12.43
CA SER A 67 2.72 10.91 -12.11
C SER A 67 3.37 9.54 -12.41
N ASN A 68 2.59 8.46 -12.40
CA ASN A 68 3.02 7.10 -12.70
C ASN A 68 2.80 6.79 -14.20
N LYS A 69 3.69 7.32 -15.04
CA LYS A 69 3.74 7.04 -16.48
C LYS A 69 3.83 5.50 -16.69
N ASN A 70 3.01 4.94 -17.59
CA ASN A 70 2.89 3.50 -17.91
C ASN A 70 1.78 2.71 -17.19
N THR A 71 0.69 3.39 -16.86
CA THR A 71 -0.40 2.79 -16.11
C THR A 71 -1.69 2.82 -16.93
N ILE A 72 -2.32 1.65 -17.15
CA ILE A 72 -3.70 1.60 -17.68
C ILE A 72 -4.62 1.89 -16.49
N SER A 73 -5.40 2.97 -16.55
CA SER A 73 -6.28 3.36 -15.46
C SER A 73 -7.75 3.37 -15.87
N PHE A 74 -8.62 2.94 -14.95
CA PHE A 74 -10.06 3.11 -15.01
C PHE A 74 -10.51 3.94 -13.81
N ILE A 75 -11.36 4.95 -14.04
CA ILE A 75 -11.88 5.83 -13.00
C ILE A 75 -13.40 5.85 -13.10
N SER A 76 -14.07 5.51 -12.01
CA SER A 76 -15.51 5.68 -11.82
C SER A 76 -15.76 6.64 -10.67
N GLU A 77 -16.04 7.90 -10.99
CA GLU A 77 -16.30 8.93 -9.98
C GLU A 77 -17.56 8.63 -9.17
N GLU A 78 -18.60 8.13 -9.84
CA GLU A 78 -19.85 7.70 -9.21
C GLU A 78 -19.61 6.64 -8.14
N MET A 79 -18.86 5.57 -8.48
CA MET A 79 -18.57 4.49 -7.53
C MET A 79 -17.44 4.85 -6.55
N GLY A 80 -16.68 5.92 -6.80
CA GLY A 80 -15.49 6.25 -6.03
C GLY A 80 -14.37 5.22 -6.23
N MET A 81 -14.31 4.63 -7.41
CA MET A 81 -13.35 3.58 -7.71
C MET A 81 -12.32 4.06 -8.70
N VAL A 82 -11.05 3.85 -8.37
CA VAL A 82 -9.93 4.06 -9.28
C VAL A 82 -9.17 2.74 -9.35
N SER A 83 -9.03 2.17 -10.53
CA SER A 83 -8.28 0.92 -10.74
C SER A 83 -7.17 1.14 -11.73
N MET A 84 -6.04 0.46 -11.52
CA MET A 84 -4.88 0.60 -12.36
C MET A 84 -4.11 -0.70 -12.54
N GLY A 85 -3.63 -0.95 -13.76
CA GLY A 85 -2.67 -2.01 -14.06
C GLY A 85 -1.26 -1.45 -14.16
N SER A 86 -0.29 -2.09 -13.50
CA SER A 86 1.11 -1.66 -13.49
C SER A 86 2.04 -2.87 -13.41
N GLU A 87 3.34 -2.63 -13.52
CA GLU A 87 4.37 -3.67 -13.55
C GLU A 87 5.57 -3.31 -12.65
N VAL A 88 6.18 -4.33 -12.06
CA VAL A 88 7.46 -4.24 -11.34
C VAL A 88 8.50 -5.04 -12.13
N PRO A 89 9.64 -4.45 -12.53
CA PRO A 89 10.70 -5.22 -13.18
C PRO A 89 11.25 -6.27 -12.21
N PHE A 90 11.45 -7.49 -12.70
CA PHE A 90 12.02 -8.58 -11.92
C PHE A 90 13.32 -9.05 -12.57
N THR A 91 14.34 -9.23 -11.74
CA THR A 91 15.62 -9.83 -12.14
C THR A 91 15.97 -10.94 -11.18
N SER A 92 16.24 -12.13 -11.70
CA SER A 92 16.61 -13.29 -10.89
C SER A 92 18.01 -13.10 -10.28
N GLU A 93 18.11 -13.35 -8.98
CA GLU A 93 19.38 -13.30 -8.24
C GLU A 93 20.22 -14.57 -8.47
N TYR A 94 19.65 -15.64 -9.04
CA TYR A 94 20.26 -16.97 -9.08
C TYR A 94 20.95 -17.29 -10.42
N THR A 95 22.29 -17.36 -10.38
CA THR A 95 23.22 -17.33 -11.53
C THR A 95 23.02 -18.38 -12.62
N ASN A 96 22.53 -19.57 -12.29
CA ASN A 96 22.50 -20.67 -13.26
C ASN A 96 21.35 -20.53 -14.28
N LYS A 97 20.39 -19.63 -14.03
CA LYS A 97 19.20 -19.43 -14.85
C LYS A 97 18.71 -17.99 -14.97
N LYS A 98 19.49 -17.01 -14.50
CA LYS A 98 19.14 -15.57 -14.49
C LYS A 98 18.41 -15.14 -15.77
N ALA A 99 19.01 -15.46 -16.91
CA ALA A 99 18.52 -15.08 -18.21
C ALA A 99 17.29 -15.85 -18.72
N SER A 100 16.64 -16.72 -17.95
CA SER A 100 15.39 -17.40 -18.38
C SER A 100 14.16 -16.91 -17.63
N THR A 101 14.34 -16.35 -16.44
CA THR A 101 13.25 -15.88 -15.57
C THR A 101 13.23 -14.37 -15.41
N ASP A 102 14.19 -13.63 -15.96
CA ASP A 102 14.13 -12.16 -15.96
C ASP A 102 12.89 -11.69 -16.72
N GLY A 103 12.23 -10.65 -16.23
CA GLY A 103 10.94 -10.25 -16.75
C GLY A 103 10.30 -9.15 -15.91
N ARG A 104 9.00 -9.28 -15.69
CA ARG A 104 8.21 -8.33 -14.92
C ARG A 104 7.12 -9.03 -14.14
N VAL A 105 6.70 -8.42 -13.04
CA VAL A 105 5.51 -8.81 -12.29
C VAL A 105 4.43 -7.78 -12.57
N VAL A 106 3.38 -8.19 -13.28
CA VAL A 106 2.19 -7.37 -13.49
C VAL A 106 1.28 -7.47 -12.28
N TYR A 107 0.59 -6.39 -11.94
CA TYR A 107 -0.34 -6.34 -10.82
C TYR A 107 -1.46 -5.33 -11.05
N VAL A 108 -2.52 -5.46 -10.25
CA VAL A 108 -3.64 -4.51 -10.22
C VAL A 108 -3.63 -3.77 -8.89
N ALA A 109 -3.77 -2.45 -8.94
CA ALA A 109 -4.05 -1.63 -7.77
C ALA A 109 -5.43 -1.01 -7.88
N THR A 110 -6.21 -1.10 -6.81
CA THR A 110 -7.57 -0.56 -6.72
C THR A 110 -7.68 0.37 -5.53
N LEU A 111 -8.29 1.53 -5.72
CA LEU A 111 -8.65 2.50 -4.70
C LEU A 111 -10.17 2.57 -4.60
N LEU A 112 -10.67 2.50 -3.39
CA LEU A 112 -12.08 2.70 -3.05
C LEU A 112 -12.18 3.93 -2.15
N ILE A 113 -12.83 4.97 -2.65
CA ILE A 113 -12.83 6.32 -2.09
C ILE A 113 -14.24 6.70 -1.67
N LYS A 114 -14.37 7.15 -0.42
CA LYS A 114 -15.56 7.76 0.19
C LYS A 114 -15.18 9.11 0.79
N ASP A 115 -16.17 9.85 1.28
CA ASP A 115 -15.89 11.09 1.99
C ASP A 115 -15.02 10.83 3.22
N GLY A 116 -13.89 11.52 3.27
CA GLY A 116 -12.90 11.44 4.33
C GLY A 116 -12.26 10.08 4.55
N ILE A 117 -12.40 9.10 3.65
CA ILE A 117 -11.81 7.75 3.81
C ILE A 117 -11.42 7.20 2.43
N PHE A 118 -10.27 6.55 2.34
CA PHE A 118 -9.94 5.72 1.20
C PHE A 118 -9.38 4.37 1.63
N MET A 119 -9.61 3.34 0.83
CA MET A 119 -8.97 2.03 0.94
C MET A 119 -8.20 1.75 -0.33
N TYR A 120 -7.00 1.17 -0.21
CA TYR A 120 -6.26 0.65 -1.35
C TYR A 120 -6.14 -0.87 -1.29
N GLU A 121 -6.00 -1.51 -2.44
CA GLU A 121 -5.66 -2.92 -2.59
C GLU A 121 -4.70 -3.11 -3.77
N PHE A 122 -3.52 -3.68 -3.54
CA PHE A 122 -2.61 -4.16 -4.57
C PHE A 122 -2.66 -5.69 -4.59
N ASN A 123 -3.01 -6.28 -5.72
CA ASN A 123 -3.24 -7.73 -5.84
C ASN A 123 -2.93 -8.25 -7.25
N ASN A 124 -3.21 -9.53 -7.48
CA ASN A 124 -3.05 -10.21 -8.78
C ASN A 124 -1.64 -10.14 -9.36
N PHE A 125 -0.64 -10.26 -8.49
CA PHE A 125 0.76 -10.30 -8.88
C PHE A 125 1.05 -11.53 -9.74
N TYR A 126 1.35 -11.34 -11.02
CA TYR A 126 1.66 -12.40 -11.97
C TYR A 126 2.98 -12.12 -12.69
N HIS A 127 3.86 -13.11 -12.73
CA HIS A 127 5.14 -12.99 -13.40
C HIS A 127 5.07 -13.34 -14.89
N GLU A 128 5.53 -12.41 -15.72
CA GLU A 128 5.77 -12.58 -17.16
C GLU A 128 7.27 -12.51 -17.45
N ALA A 129 7.84 -13.61 -17.96
CA ALA A 129 9.22 -13.65 -18.41
C ALA A 129 9.41 -12.80 -19.67
N ASN A 130 10.60 -12.25 -19.84
CA ASN A 130 10.94 -11.46 -21.02
C ASN A 130 10.99 -12.39 -22.25
N PRO A 131 10.12 -12.19 -23.26
CA PRO A 131 10.00 -13.09 -24.41
C PRO A 131 11.24 -13.08 -25.31
N LYS A 132 12.16 -12.12 -25.14
CA LYS A 132 13.41 -12.02 -25.89
C LYS A 132 14.51 -12.95 -25.36
N LEU A 133 14.27 -13.63 -24.24
CA LEU A 133 15.24 -14.52 -23.61
C LEU A 133 15.31 -15.88 -24.31
N PRO A 134 16.46 -16.56 -24.32
CA PRO A 134 16.57 -17.93 -24.78
C PRO A 134 15.90 -18.85 -23.75
N HIS A 135 14.65 -19.25 -24.02
CA HIS A 135 13.78 -20.05 -23.14
C HIS A 135 13.19 -19.26 -21.96
N PRO A 136 12.25 -18.34 -22.20
CA PRO A 136 11.56 -17.62 -21.13
C PRO A 136 10.75 -18.60 -20.28
N VAL A 137 10.80 -18.43 -18.96
CA VAL A 137 10.08 -19.25 -17.98
C VAL A 137 9.26 -18.34 -17.07
N ASP A 138 7.95 -18.42 -17.21
CA ASP A 138 7.03 -17.76 -16.29
C ASP A 138 7.04 -18.47 -14.93
N LEU A 139 7.16 -17.68 -13.86
CA LEU A 139 7.03 -18.16 -12.48
C LEU A 139 5.56 -18.23 -12.04
N GLY A 140 4.65 -17.57 -12.75
CA GLY A 140 3.22 -17.54 -12.46
C GLY A 140 2.85 -16.54 -11.36
N PHE A 141 1.78 -16.83 -10.62
CA PHE A 141 1.29 -15.96 -9.55
C PHE A 141 2.22 -15.92 -8.33
N VAL A 142 2.39 -14.74 -7.76
CA VAL A 142 3.12 -14.55 -6.49
C VAL A 142 2.21 -14.94 -5.32
N THR A 143 2.61 -15.97 -4.59
CA THR A 143 1.86 -16.55 -3.46
C THR A 143 2.61 -16.37 -2.14
N VAL A 144 1.87 -16.36 -1.02
CA VAL A 144 2.46 -16.22 0.32
C VAL A 144 3.25 -17.46 0.72
N SER A 145 2.74 -18.65 0.41
CA SER A 145 3.36 -19.95 0.72
C SER A 145 4.42 -20.40 -0.30
N GLY A 146 4.64 -19.62 -1.36
CA GLY A 146 5.72 -19.81 -2.32
C GLY A 146 5.46 -20.86 -3.40
N VAL A 147 4.55 -21.82 -3.23
CA VAL A 147 4.25 -22.84 -4.25
C VAL A 147 2.89 -23.52 -4.00
N GLU A 148 1.88 -23.26 -4.83
CA GLU A 148 0.74 -24.20 -4.97
C GLU A 148 0.86 -25.12 -6.20
N ASN A 149 1.71 -24.75 -7.17
CA ASN A 149 1.86 -25.55 -8.39
C ASN A 149 2.91 -26.66 -8.19
N LYS A 150 2.48 -27.93 -8.32
CA LYS A 150 3.34 -29.13 -8.27
C LYS A 150 4.53 -29.06 -9.25
N GLU A 151 4.46 -28.24 -10.30
CA GLU A 151 5.53 -27.98 -11.27
C GLU A 151 6.65 -27.04 -10.77
N LEU A 152 6.47 -26.43 -9.60
CA LEU A 152 7.46 -25.58 -8.92
C LEU A 152 8.35 -26.37 -7.94
N ASN A 153 8.30 -27.71 -7.93
CA ASN A 153 9.12 -28.57 -7.06
C ASN A 153 10.64 -28.57 -7.40
N LYS A 154 11.12 -27.57 -8.15
CA LYS A 154 12.54 -27.37 -8.36
C LYS A 154 13.00 -26.28 -7.40
N GLU A 155 14.01 -26.60 -6.59
CA GLU A 155 14.58 -25.69 -5.58
C GLU A 155 14.90 -24.28 -6.13
N TRP A 156 15.39 -24.20 -7.37
CA TRP A 156 15.70 -22.91 -8.00
C TRP A 156 14.45 -22.05 -8.26
N LYS A 157 13.29 -22.65 -8.59
CA LYS A 157 12.04 -21.91 -8.80
C LYS A 157 11.50 -21.34 -7.49
N GLN A 158 11.62 -22.09 -6.40
CA GLN A 158 11.25 -21.61 -5.06
C GLN A 158 12.10 -20.42 -4.65
N LYS A 159 13.41 -20.53 -4.88
CA LYS A 159 14.39 -19.46 -4.66
C LYS A 159 14.07 -18.20 -5.47
N ASP A 160 13.80 -18.35 -6.77
CA ASP A 160 13.39 -17.23 -7.63
C ASP A 160 12.06 -16.61 -7.18
N MET A 161 11.07 -17.43 -6.80
CA MET A 161 9.79 -16.95 -6.27
C MET A 161 9.97 -16.16 -4.97
N GLU A 162 10.83 -16.61 -4.06
CA GLU A 162 11.15 -15.88 -2.83
C GLU A 162 11.85 -14.55 -3.12
N SER A 163 12.81 -14.55 -4.05
CA SER A 163 13.50 -13.33 -4.52
C SER A 163 12.52 -12.36 -5.16
N MET A 164 11.63 -12.86 -6.02
CA MET A 164 10.60 -12.08 -6.67
C MET A 164 9.66 -11.43 -5.66
N ARG A 165 9.21 -12.19 -4.65
CA ARG A 165 8.40 -11.64 -3.55
C ARG A 165 9.13 -10.49 -2.87
N LYS A 166 10.39 -10.66 -2.46
CA LYS A 166 11.16 -9.56 -1.83
C LYS A 166 11.22 -8.30 -2.69
N GLN A 167 11.45 -8.44 -4.00
CA GLN A 167 11.51 -7.30 -4.93
C GLN A 167 10.14 -6.64 -5.11
N VAL A 168 9.06 -7.42 -5.21
CA VAL A 168 7.68 -6.94 -5.25
C VAL A 168 7.36 -6.19 -3.96
N ASP A 169 7.64 -6.76 -2.79
CA ASP A 169 7.34 -6.18 -1.48
C ASP A 169 8.00 -4.79 -1.33
N VAL A 170 9.29 -4.68 -1.68
CA VAL A 170 10.02 -3.40 -1.65
C VAL A 170 9.42 -2.37 -2.63
N SER A 171 9.03 -2.81 -3.81
CA SER A 171 8.51 -1.91 -4.85
C SER A 171 7.09 -1.42 -4.52
N ILE A 172 6.24 -2.33 -4.05
CA ILE A 172 4.86 -2.02 -3.66
C ILE A 172 4.83 -1.16 -2.41
N GLN A 173 5.72 -1.36 -1.44
CA GLN A 173 5.80 -0.47 -0.29
C GLN A 173 6.12 0.98 -0.70
N LYS A 174 7.05 1.18 -1.65
CA LYS A 174 7.34 2.52 -2.19
C LYS A 174 6.12 3.13 -2.88
N ASN A 175 5.37 2.35 -3.63
CA ASN A 175 4.15 2.81 -4.30
C ASN A 175 3.04 3.17 -3.30
N ILE A 176 2.89 2.37 -2.24
CA ILE A 176 1.98 2.64 -1.12
C ILE A 176 2.37 3.96 -0.45
N ASP A 177 3.65 4.16 -0.12
CA ASP A 177 4.12 5.38 0.54
C ASP A 177 3.89 6.62 -0.36
N ALA A 178 4.14 6.50 -1.66
CA ALA A 178 3.88 7.56 -2.62
C ALA A 178 2.37 7.87 -2.76
N LEU A 179 1.52 6.85 -2.80
CA LEU A 179 0.07 6.98 -2.81
C LEU A 179 -0.42 7.70 -1.55
N LYS A 180 -0.03 7.20 -0.36
CA LYS A 180 -0.38 7.81 0.93
C LYS A 180 0.03 9.27 0.97
N LYS A 181 1.25 9.58 0.55
CA LYS A 181 1.75 10.95 0.45
C LYS A 181 0.89 11.81 -0.48
N ALA A 182 0.46 11.29 -1.63
CA ALA A 182 -0.37 12.05 -2.56
C ALA A 182 -1.79 12.33 -2.03
N LEU A 183 -2.41 11.36 -1.36
CA LEU A 183 -3.78 11.50 -0.87
C LEU A 183 -3.88 12.26 0.46
N LEU A 184 -2.87 12.15 1.34
CA LEU A 184 -2.86 12.82 2.64
C LEU A 184 -2.42 14.29 2.58
N ASN A 185 -1.66 14.69 1.57
CA ASN A 185 -1.18 16.08 1.49
C ASN A 185 -2.27 17.03 1.02
N GLU A 186 -2.61 18.00 1.88
CA GLU A 186 -3.58 19.06 1.62
C GLU A 186 -3.07 20.12 0.61
N ASN A 187 -1.74 20.24 0.45
CA ASN A 187 -1.07 21.38 -0.19
C ASN A 187 -0.75 21.23 -1.69
N LEU A 188 -1.37 20.28 -2.42
CA LEU A 188 -1.27 20.24 -3.89
C LEU A 188 -2.39 21.05 -4.55
N SER A 189 -2.75 22.21 -3.99
CA SER A 189 -3.42 23.25 -4.78
C SER A 189 -2.44 23.68 -5.87
N PHE A 190 -2.59 23.09 -7.05
CA PHE A 190 -1.89 23.48 -8.26
C PHE A 190 -2.19 24.97 -8.49
N ASN A 191 -1.23 25.84 -8.17
CA ASN A 191 -1.27 27.22 -8.62
C ASN A 191 -1.18 27.18 -10.15
N PHE A 192 -2.32 27.08 -10.83
CA PHE A 192 -2.43 27.47 -12.22
C PHE A 192 -2.17 28.98 -12.27
N SER A 193 -0.90 29.34 -12.37
CA SER A 193 -0.52 30.64 -12.92
C SER A 193 -0.97 30.62 -14.37
N VAL A 194 -2.20 31.06 -14.59
CA VAL A 194 -2.70 31.41 -15.92
C VAL A 194 -1.81 32.56 -16.38
N ASN A 195 -0.75 32.24 -17.13
CA ASN A 195 -0.06 33.24 -17.93
C ASN A 195 -1.04 33.63 -19.03
N GLY A 196 -1.86 34.64 -18.73
CA GLY A 196 -2.66 35.35 -19.72
C GLY A 196 -1.71 36.02 -20.70
N ASN A 197 -1.77 35.58 -21.96
CA ASN A 197 -1.36 36.36 -23.12
C ASN A 197 -2.60 37.05 -23.69
#